data_AF-A0A920S349-F1
#
_entry.id   AF-A0A920S349-F1
#
_cell.length_a   1.000
_cell.length_b   1.000
_cell.length_c   1.000
_cell.angle_alpha   90.00
_cell.angle_beta   90.00
_cell.angle_gamma   90.00
#
_symmetry.space_group_name_H-M   'P 1'
#
loop_
_entity.id
_entity.type
_entity.pdbx_description
1 polymer ?
#
loop_
_entity_poly.entity_id
_entity_poly.type
_entity_poly.pdbx_seq_one_letter_code
_entity_poly.pdbx_strand_id
1 'polypeptide(L)' 'MQSQGVIILSVEPNSNADRARLKQGDIIWAVGNMEISDLDEFKSFTEDKDILILRVKRNGRQLIIQMRK' A
#
# COMPACT_ATOMS: atom_id res chain seq x y z
N MET A 1 -15.03 -14.46 -2.39
CA MET A 1 -14.89 -13.00 -2.55
C MET A 1 -13.40 -12.71 -2.63
N GLN A 2 -12.86 -12.46 -3.83
CA GLN A 2 -11.46 -12.06 -3.97
C GLN A 2 -11.32 -10.68 -3.34
N SER A 3 -10.59 -10.58 -2.23
CA SER A 3 -10.20 -9.28 -1.68
C SER A 3 -9.29 -8.61 -2.70
N GLN A 4 -9.81 -7.65 -3.46
CA GLN A 4 -9.03 -6.90 -4.43
C GLN A 4 -7.94 -6.08 -3.71
N GLY A 5 -6.71 -6.18 -4.21
CA GLY A 5 -5.55 -5.43 -3.72
C GLY A 5 -4.43 -6.33 -3.15
N VAL A 6 -3.44 -5.69 -2.55
CA VAL A 6 -2.23 -6.33 -2.02
C VAL A 6 -2.22 -6.25 -0.50
N ILE A 7 -2.10 -7.39 0.18
CA ILE A 7 -1.99 -7.46 1.64
C ILE A 7 -0.54 -7.30 2.09
N ILE A 8 -0.32 -6.47 3.13
CA ILE A 8 0.98 -6.34 3.79
C ILE A 8 1.15 -7.47 4.80
N LEU A 9 2.07 -8.38 4.52
CA LEU A 9 2.37 -9.53 5.39
C LEU A 9 3.30 -9.17 6.55
N SER A 10 4.20 -8.21 6.33
CA SER A 10 5.17 -7.74 7.31
C SER A 10 5.62 -6.33 6.97
N VAL A 11 6.16 -5.63 7.97
CA VAL A 11 6.82 -4.34 7.80
C VAL A 11 8.12 -4.39 8.59
N GLU A 12 9.25 -4.16 7.92
CA GLU A 12 10.54 -4.11 8.60
C GLU A 12 10.65 -2.87 9.50
N PRO A 13 11.08 -3.00 10.76
CA PRO A 13 11.30 -1.85 11.64
C PRO A 13 12.27 -0.83 11.03
N ASN A 14 11.97 0.46 11.21
CA ASN A 14 12.73 1.60 10.69
C ASN A 14 12.77 1.74 9.15
N SER A 15 12.10 0.87 8.40
CA SER A 15 11.94 0.97 6.94
C SER A 15 11.10 2.20 6.55
N ASN A 16 11.11 2.54 5.26
CA ASN A 16 10.25 3.58 4.73
C ASN A 16 8.75 3.29 4.96
N ALA A 17 8.36 2.02 4.91
CA ALA A 17 7.00 1.58 5.21
C ALA A 17 6.62 1.79 6.69
N ASP A 18 7.53 1.44 7.61
CA ASP A 18 7.33 1.66 9.04
C ASP A 18 7.22 3.14 9.39
N ARG A 19 8.12 3.97 8.83
CA ARG A 19 8.08 5.44 8.99
C ARG A 19 6.81 6.06 8.42
N ALA A 20 6.30 5.51 7.32
CA ALA A 20 5.01 5.87 6.74
C ALA A 20 3.80 5.32 7.53
N ARG A 21 4.05 4.55 8.60
CA ARG A 21 3.04 3.96 9.48
C ARG A 21 2.17 2.91 8.79
N LEU A 22 2.69 2.25 7.75
CA LEU A 22 2.12 1.00 7.24
C LEU A 22 2.22 -0.08 8.30
N LYS A 23 1.27 -1.02 8.28
CA LYS A 23 1.20 -2.10 9.28
C LYS A 23 0.89 -3.41 8.59
N GLN A 24 1.35 -4.50 9.21
CA GLN A 24 0.89 -5.83 8.87
C GLN A 24 -0.65 -5.89 8.91
N GLY A 25 -1.23 -6.55 7.91
CA GLY A 25 -2.67 -6.68 7.74
C GLY A 25 -3.34 -5.53 7.00
N ASP A 26 -2.61 -4.46 6.66
CA ASP A 26 -3.12 -3.47 5.71
C ASP A 26 -3.37 -4.11 4.34
N ILE A 27 -4.45 -3.71 3.68
CA ILE A 27 -4.70 -4.05 2.28
C ILE A 27 -4.60 -2.78 1.45
N ILE A 28 -3.57 -2.69 0.61
CA ILE A 28 -3.39 -1.62 -0.36
C ILE A 28 -4.33 -1.92 -1.54
N TRP A 29 -5.23 -1.00 -1.84
CA TRP A 29 -6.20 -1.15 -2.92
C TRP A 29 -6.09 -0.06 -3.99
N ALA A 30 -5.28 0.98 -3.77
CA ALA A 30 -4.93 1.95 -4.81
C ALA A 30 -3.56 2.60 -4.58
N VAL A 31 -2.94 3.02 -5.68
CA VAL A 31 -1.73 3.85 -5.73
C VAL A 31 -2.08 5.16 -6.44
N GLY A 32 -2.08 6.28 -5.71
CA GLY A 32 -2.67 7.52 -6.17
C GLY A 32 -4.14 7.28 -6.52
N ASN A 33 -4.54 7.69 -7.72
CA ASN A 33 -5.90 7.50 -8.26
C ASN A 33 -6.08 6.19 -9.05
N MET A 34 -5.06 5.33 -9.11
CA MET A 34 -5.13 4.05 -9.81
C MET A 34 -5.51 2.96 -8.81
N GLU A 35 -6.68 2.35 -8.98
CA GLU A 35 -7.03 1.13 -8.25
C GLU A 35 -6.14 -0.03 -8.68
N ILE A 36 -5.84 -0.92 -7.74
CA ILE A 36 -5.06 -2.14 -7.97
C ILE A 36 -5.82 -3.35 -7.46
N SER A 37 -5.62 -4.46 -8.14
CA SER A 37 -6.25 -5.73 -7.85
C SER A 37 -5.24 -6.81 -7.47
N ASP A 38 -3.99 -6.69 -7.92
CA ASP A 38 -2.90 -7.63 -7.68
C ASP A 38 -1.53 -6.96 -7.47
N LEU A 39 -0.50 -7.80 -7.30
CA LEU A 39 0.86 -7.38 -7.03
C LEU A 39 1.58 -6.81 -8.26
N ASP A 40 1.21 -7.24 -9.47
CA ASP A 40 1.88 -6.80 -10.69
C ASP A 40 1.43 -5.39 -11.06
N GLU A 41 0.14 -5.08 -10.90
CA GLU A 41 -0.38 -3.70 -10.99
C GLU A 41 0.26 -2.79 -9.94
N PHE A 42 0.39 -3.27 -8.69
CA PHE A 42 1.08 -2.52 -7.64
C PHE A 42 2.52 -2.16 -8.03
N LYS A 43 3.29 -3.13 -8.55
CA LYS A 43 4.66 -2.90 -9.01
C LYS A 43 4.70 -1.87 -10.14
N SER A 44 3.85 -2.05 -11.16
CA SER A 44 3.80 -1.16 -12.33
C SER A 44 3.52 0.29 -11.93
N PHE A 45 2.60 0.53 -10.98
CA PHE A 45 2.28 1.89 -10.55
C PHE A 45 3.26 2.49 -9.53
N THR A 46 4.21 1.72 -9.02
CA THR A 46 5.19 2.16 -8.00
C THR A 46 6.64 2.15 -8.48
N GLU A 47 6.91 1.64 -9.69
CA GLU A 47 8.25 1.45 -10.24
C GLU A 47 9.05 2.77 -10.26
N ASP A 48 8.53 3.78 -10.96
CA ASP A 48 9.19 5.06 -11.22
C ASP A 48 8.76 6.20 -10.28
N LYS A 49 8.39 5.87 -9.03
CA LYS A 49 7.83 6.85 -8.07
C LYS A 49 8.66 6.92 -6.79
N ASP A 50 9.23 8.10 -6.54
CA ASP A 50 9.91 8.40 -5.27
C ASP A 50 8.93 8.60 -4.11
N ILE A 51 7.71 9.03 -4.41
CA ILE A 51 6.64 9.27 -3.42
C ILE A 51 5.41 8.48 -3.85
N LEU A 52 4.92 7.65 -2.94
CA LEU A 52 3.74 6.82 -3.11
C LEU A 52 2.61 7.37 -2.23
N ILE A 53 1.44 7.59 -2.83
CA ILE A 53 0.20 7.88 -2.11
C ILE A 53 -0.63 6.60 -2.11
N LEU A 54 -0.60 5.86 -1.01
CA LEU A 54 -1.24 4.56 -0.90
C LEU A 54 -2.62 4.71 -0.25
N ARG A 55 -3.65 4.15 -0.88
CA ARG A 55 -4.96 3.99 -0.24
C ARG A 55 -5.04 2.58 0.35
N VAL A 56 -5.24 2.50 1.66
CA VAL A 56 -5.22 1.24 2.40
C VAL A 56 -6.51 1.01 3.16
N LYS A 57 -6.91 -0.26 3.30
CA LYS A 57 -7.95 -0.71 4.23
C LYS A 57 -7.27 -1.28 5.48
N ARG A 58 -7.62 -0.75 6.66
CA ARG A 58 -7.12 -1.19 7.96
C ARG A 58 -8.27 -1.26 8.96
N ASN A 59 -8.57 -2.44 9.50
CA ASN A 59 -9.63 -2.66 10.50
C ASN A 59 -10.98 -2.04 10.08
N GLY A 60 -11.37 -2.23 8.82
CA GLY A 60 -12.62 -1.68 8.26
C GLY A 60 -12.59 -0.18 7.91
N ARG A 61 -11.49 0.52 8.17
CA ARG A 61 -11.30 1.93 7.81
C ARG A 61 -10.47 2.08 6.55
N GLN A 62 -10.76 3.11 5.76
CA GLN A 62 -9.91 3.51 4.65
C GLN A 62 -8.97 4.64 5.09
N LEU A 63 -7.68 4.50 4.80
CA LEU A 63 -6.64 5.47 5.13
C LEU A 63 -5.88 5.85 3.86
N ILE A 64 -5.34 7.06 3.85
CA ILE A 64 -4.38 7.51 2.84
C ILE A 64 -3.03 7.64 3.53
N ILE A 65 -2.02 6.97 2.99
CA ILE A 65 -0.67 6.94 3.52
C ILE A 65 0.29 7.43 2.45
N GLN A 66 1.01 8.51 2.76
CA GLN A 66 2.14 8.94 1.94
C GLN A 66 3.41 8.25 2.42
N MET A 67 4.11 7.59 1.50
CA MET A 67 5.39 6.94 1.74
C MET A 67 6.43 7.46 0.75
N ARG A 68 7.64 7.73 1.22
CA ARG A 68 8.79 7.97 0.35
C ARG A 68 9.50 6.63 0.12
N LYS A 69 9.75 6.26 -1.13
CA LYS A 69 10.42 5.01 -1.50
C LYS A 69 11.89 5.05 -1.11
#